data_AF-A0A268JB14-F1
#
_entry.id   AF-A0A268JB14-F1
#
_cell.length_a   1.000
_cell.length_b   1.000
_cell.length_c   1.000
_cell.angle_alpha   90.00
_cell.angle_beta   90.00
_cell.angle_gamma   90.00
#
_symmetry.space_group_name_H-M   'P 1'
#
loop_
_entity.id
_entity.type
_entity.pdbx_description
1 polymer ?
#
loop_
_entity_poly.entity_id
_entity_poly.type
_entity_poly.pdbx_seq_one_letter_code
_entity_poly.pdbx_strand_id
1 'polypeptide(L)' 'MTSIQDVSDVLSSLPHHLAKNWLGNDLIKKTIAVSYDYWLEDTNIPMSLEEFVLQYLDHSEYLGELFADE' A
#
# COMPACT_ATOMS: atom_id res chain seq x y z
N MET A 1 -1.56 6.90 12.99
CA MET A 1 -2.61 6.65 11.98
C MET A 1 -2.09 7.20 10.68
N THR A 2 -1.97 6.32 9.71
CA THR A 2 -1.31 6.53 8.42
C THR A 2 -2.31 7.16 7.47
N SER A 3 -1.88 8.17 6.71
CA SER A 3 -2.75 8.90 5.79
C SER A 3 -2.56 8.43 4.34
N ILE A 4 -3.52 8.79 3.48
CA ILE A 4 -3.41 8.59 2.02
C ILE A 4 -2.18 9.33 1.47
N GLN A 5 -1.83 10.48 2.05
CA GLN A 5 -0.67 11.25 1.60
C GLN A 5 0.64 10.51 1.90
N ASP A 6 0.76 9.89 3.08
CA ASP A 6 1.95 9.12 3.43
C ASP A 6 2.17 7.94 2.46
N VAL A 7 1.09 7.24 2.10
CA VAL A 7 1.14 6.16 1.10
C VAL A 7 1.44 6.72 -0.29
N SER A 8 0.89 7.88 -0.65
CA SER A 8 1.17 8.54 -1.92
C SER A 8 2.63 8.93 -2.07
N ASP A 9 3.25 9.43 -1.00
CA ASP A 9 4.65 9.83 -1.00
C ASP A 9 5.55 8.61 -1.24
N VAL A 10 5.26 7.48 -0.57
CA VAL A 10 5.94 6.20 -0.79
C VAL A 10 5.71 5.68 -2.22
N LEU A 11 4.48 5.62 -2.70
CA LEU A 11 4.21 5.14 -4.06
C LEU A 11 4.90 6.03 -5.12
N SER A 12 5.08 7.33 -4.86
CA SER A 12 5.76 8.25 -5.76
C SER A 12 7.27 8.07 -5.83
N SER A 13 7.89 7.53 -4.79
CA SER A 13 9.34 7.27 -4.74
C SER A 13 9.72 5.89 -5.32
N LEU A 14 8.76 4.98 -5.46
CA LEU A 14 9.00 3.61 -5.91
C LEU A 14 9.03 3.48 -7.44
N PRO A 15 10.08 2.87 -8.03
CA PRO A 15 10.18 2.60 -9.46
C PRO A 15 9.36 1.36 -9.87
N HIS A 16 8.12 1.21 -9.38
CA HIS A 16 7.25 0.07 -9.66
C HIS A 16 6.13 0.43 -10.64
N HIS A 17 5.80 -0.47 -11.57
CA HIS A 17 4.78 -0.20 -12.60
C HIS A 17 3.38 0.00 -12.00
N LEU A 18 3.00 -0.84 -11.02
CA LEU A 18 1.72 -0.70 -10.30
C LEU A 18 1.68 0.54 -9.41
N ALA A 19 2.83 1.04 -8.93
CA ALA A 19 2.84 2.20 -8.03
C ALA A 19 2.28 3.45 -8.72
N LYS A 20 2.55 3.62 -10.02
CA LYS A 20 1.94 4.70 -10.83
C LYS A 20 0.43 4.54 -11.00
N ASN A 21 -0.05 3.31 -11.19
CA ASN A 21 -1.49 3.04 -11.30
C ASN A 21 -2.20 3.31 -9.97
N TRP A 22 -1.57 2.93 -8.86
CA TRP A 22 -2.14 3.06 -7.52
C TRP A 22 -2.08 4.48 -6.97
N LEU A 23 -1.12 5.31 -7.43
CA LEU A 23 -1.08 6.74 -7.12
C LEU A 23 -2.38 7.47 -7.46
N GLY A 24 -3.03 7.08 -8.57
CA GLY A 24 -4.31 7.65 -8.99
C GLY A 24 -5.54 7.09 -8.26
N ASN A 25 -5.37 6.07 -7.41
CA ASN A 25 -6.47 5.35 -6.78
C ASN A 25 -6.50 5.58 -5.27
N ASP A 26 -7.33 6.52 -4.84
CA ASP A 26 -7.51 6.86 -3.42
C ASP A 26 -8.03 5.70 -2.58
N LEU A 27 -8.81 4.78 -3.17
CA LEU A 27 -9.29 3.59 -2.47
C LEU A 27 -8.14 2.65 -2.13
N ILE A 28 -7.24 2.38 -3.08
CA ILE A 28 -6.03 1.56 -2.83
C ILE A 28 -5.17 2.20 -1.74
N LYS A 29 -4.86 3.49 -1.87
CA LYS A 29 -4.04 4.21 -0.88
C LYS A 29 -4.66 4.17 0.51
N LYS A 30 -5.98 4.33 0.61
CA LYS A 30 -6.71 4.23 1.88
C LYS A 30 -6.69 2.82 2.45
N THR A 31 -6.88 1.80 1.62
CA THR A 31 -6.80 0.40 2.05
C THR A 31 -5.42 0.07 2.60
N ILE A 32 -4.35 0.45 1.89
CA ILE A 32 -2.97 0.24 2.35
C ILE A 32 -2.72 0.96 3.68
N ALA A 33 -3.12 2.24 3.80
CA ALA A 33 -2.94 3.02 5.02
C ALA A 33 -3.62 2.36 6.23
N VAL A 34 -4.88 1.93 6.06
CA VAL A 34 -5.65 1.25 7.10
C VAL A 34 -5.05 -0.11 7.46
N SER A 35 -4.67 -0.91 6.47
CA SER A 35 -4.03 -2.21 6.69
C SER A 35 -2.69 -2.07 7.42
N TYR A 36 -1.91 -1.03 7.10
CA TYR A 36 -0.64 -0.77 7.78
C TYR A 36 -0.83 -0.34 9.24
N ASP A 37 -1.83 0.50 9.53
CA ASP A 37 -2.18 0.85 10.90
C ASP A 37 -2.60 -0.40 11.70
N TYR A 38 -3.40 -1.30 11.12
CA TYR A 38 -3.75 -2.57 11.76
C TYR A 38 -2.53 -3.48 11.98
N TRP A 39 -1.62 -3.56 11.01
CA TRP A 39 -0.39 -4.34 11.14
C TRP A 39 0.47 -3.85 12.31
N LEU A 40 0.64 -2.53 12.45
CA LEU A 40 1.39 -1.92 13.54
C LEU A 40 0.76 -2.20 14.91
N GLU A 41 -0.57 -2.22 14.99
CA GLU A 41 -1.30 -2.54 16.21
C GLU A 41 -1.23 -4.02 16.60
N ASP A 42 -1.26 -4.94 15.62
CA ASP A 42 -1.46 -6.38 15.86
C ASP A 42 -0.15 -7.17 15.96
N THR A 43 0.86 -6.83 15.15
CA THR A 43 1.99 -7.75 14.94
C THR A 43 3.20 -7.49 15.83
N ASN A 44 3.37 -6.29 16.42
CA ASN A 44 4.61 -5.85 17.09
C ASN A 44 5.89 -6.04 16.24
N ILE A 45 5.76 -6.33 14.94
CA ILE A 45 6.89 -6.51 14.02
C ILE A 45 7.21 -5.14 13.45
N PRO A 46 8.43 -4.62 13.67
CA PRO A 46 8.84 -3.35 13.08
C PRO A 46 8.95 -3.52 11.57
N MET A 47 8.06 -2.86 10.85
CA MET A 47 8.06 -2.76 9.40
C MET A 47 7.80 -1.31 9.04
N SER A 48 8.56 -0.78 8.09
CA SER A 48 8.32 0.56 7.56
C SER A 48 7.13 0.58 6.60
N LEU A 49 6.52 1.75 6.41
CA LEU A 49 5.45 1.92 5.42
C LEU A 49 5.93 1.57 4.00
N GLU A 50 7.20 1.87 3.68
CA GLU A 50 7.80 1.53 2.38
C GLU A 50 7.87 0.02 2.16
N GLU A 51 8.36 -0.75 3.15
CA GLU A 51 8.42 -2.21 3.08
C GLU A 51 7.02 -2.82 2.99
N PHE A 52 6.06 -2.26 3.71
CA PHE A 52 4.67 -2.73 3.68
C PHE A 52 4.01 -2.47 2.31
N VAL A 53 4.21 -1.28 1.74
CA VAL A 53 3.73 -0.93 0.39
C VAL A 53 4.40 -1.81 -0.66
N LEU A 54 5.70 -2.09 -0.54
CA LEU A 54 6.42 -2.99 -1.44
C LEU A 54 5.84 -4.40 -1.42
N GLN A 55 5.55 -4.95 -0.23
CA GLN A 55 4.90 -6.26 -0.13
C GLN A 55 3.53 -6.28 -0.83
N TYR A 56 2.76 -5.21 -0.68
CA TYR A 56 1.48 -5.08 -1.40
C TYR A 56 1.68 -4.97 -2.91
N LEU A 57 2.70 -4.27 -3.38
CA LEU A 57 3.00 -4.16 -4.82
C LEU A 57 3.48 -5.48 -5.42
N ASP A 58 4.30 -6.23 -4.69
CA ASP A 58 4.82 -7.56 -5.09
C ASP A 58 3.74 -8.65 -5.02
N HIS A 59 2.80 -8.50 -4.08
CA HIS A 59 1.65 -9.39 -3.88
C HIS A 59 0.33 -8.64 -4.04
N SER A 60 0.16 -7.97 -5.19
CA SER A 60 -1.05 -7.19 -5.50
C SER A 60 -2.34 -8.03 -5.43
N GLU A 61 -2.22 -9.34 -5.58
CA GLU A 61 -3.25 -10.36 -5.32
C GLU A 61 -3.91 -10.26 -3.92
N TYR A 62 -3.22 -9.71 -2.91
CA TYR A 62 -3.75 -9.50 -1.56
C TYR A 62 -4.76 -8.35 -1.44
N LEU A 63 -4.79 -7.42 -2.40
CA LEU A 63 -5.90 -6.46 -2.49
C LEU A 63 -7.19 -7.12 -3.00
N GLY A 64 -7.15 -8.41 -3.32
CA GLY A 64 -8.24 -9.16 -3.94
C GLY A 64 -8.42 -8.76 -5.40
N GLU A 65 -9.25 -9.52 -6.12
CA GLU A 65 -9.69 -9.24 -7.50
C GLU A 65 -10.28 -7.82 -7.71
N LEU A 66 -10.41 -7.01 -6.66
CA LEU A 66 -10.80 -5.58 -6.69
C LEU A 66 -10.01 -4.74 -7.70
N PHE A 67 -8.77 -5.14 -8.02
CA PHE A 67 -7.92 -4.44 -8.98
C PHE A 67 -7.11 -5.39 -9.87
N ALA A 68 -7.52 -6.66 -9.96
CA ALA A 68 -6.93 -7.56 -10.95
C ALA A 68 -7.22 -6.98 -12.33
N ASP A 69 -6.15 -6.61 -13.04
CA ASP A 69 -6.21 -6.08 -14.40
C ASP A 69 -7.15 -6.95 -15.26
N GLU A 70 -8.05 -6.31 -16.00
CA GLU A 70 -8.64 -6.91 -17.21
C GLU A 70 -7.54 -7.29 -18.22
#